data_AF-A0AAJ0A9Y2-F1
#
_entry.id   AF-A0AAJ0A9Y2-F1
#
_cell.length_a   1.000
_cell.length_b   1.000
_cell.length_c   1.000
_cell.angle_alpha   90.00
_cell.angle_beta   90.00
_cell.angle_gamma   90.00
#
_symmetry.space_group_name_H-M   'P 1'
#
loop_
_entity.id
_entity.type
_entity.pdbx_description
1 polymer ?
#
loop_
_entity_poly.entity_id
_entity_poly.type
_entity_poly.pdbx_seq_one_letter_code
_entity_poly.pdbx_strand_id
1 'polypeptide(L)'
;MNKLPQELVLHISSHLSIPDLCRFRLVNRSLADTTYPGISKHVSLLNISSSAEDFILHFTDRRKSSCTKSLTVYHGEWPVCSRKEWQVHPLSLYEIHPRAFLDAAIDDVYERYLHFTSLQWDRPNLKDPSAFYELLSTLPQVKSLTLSPLRLSSRRCWSINKRIGRLRSNMWISPSFNDSMAPLIGAFLSVSERFPRIKELIVKGRLNPQDVSLTADTCVIRLEIVSLVSVGARSEAFLALIHRFPKLEHLSVRLETANSIHVPTSVHGIQIQSLRSLFLGNLWISETWLTRIIDQNSCMGTVGLTDITLTEGTWQSFFTRLRNNSRLLNFTCNGVLDGTSLDCPALVMEDDKRYLLYRFLNYEQSRWPFKVFKFRESIYV
;
A
#
# COMPACT_ATOMS: atom_id res chain seq x y z
N MET A 1 28.57 29.18 -2.97
CA MET A 1 27.83 28.14 -2.22
C MET A 1 27.84 28.40 -0.72
N ASN A 2 28.98 28.53 -0.04
CA ASN A 2 29.03 28.74 1.43
C ASN A 2 28.49 30.11 1.93
N LYS A 3 28.19 31.04 1.01
CA LYS A 3 27.63 32.38 1.31
C LYS A 3 26.15 32.51 0.91
N LEU A 4 25.53 31.45 0.39
CA LEU A 4 24.11 31.49 0.03
C LEU A 4 23.25 31.49 1.32
N PRO A 5 22.29 32.43 1.45
CA PRO A 5 21.30 32.40 2.51
C PRO A 5 20.56 31.05 2.56
N GLN A 6 20.21 30.62 3.77
CA GLN A 6 19.58 29.32 4.01
C GLN A 6 18.24 29.20 3.27
N GLU A 7 17.52 30.30 3.12
CA GLU A 7 16.23 30.40 2.42
C GLU A 7 16.39 30.08 0.93
N LEU A 8 17.46 30.57 0.28
CA LEU A 8 17.74 30.26 -1.12
C LEU A 8 18.16 28.80 -1.29
N VAL A 9 18.92 28.26 -0.34
CA VAL A 9 19.27 26.83 -0.33
C VAL A 9 18.02 25.97 -0.21
N LEU A 10 17.10 26.32 0.70
CA LEU A 10 15.81 25.63 0.86
C LEU A 10 14.97 25.70 -0.41
N HIS A 11 14.87 26.90 -1.01
CA HIS A 11 14.13 27.09 -2.25
C HIS A 11 14.69 26.23 -3.39
N ILE A 12 16.02 26.27 -3.62
CA ILE A 12 16.68 25.40 -4.62
C ILE A 12 16.41 23.91 -4.31
N SER A 13 16.57 23.51 -3.05
CA SER A 13 16.37 22.11 -2.63
C SER A 13 14.95 21.61 -2.90
N SER A 14 13.94 22.48 -2.82
CA SER A 14 12.55 22.11 -3.08
C SER A 14 12.25 21.72 -4.53
N HIS A 15 13.14 22.10 -5.45
CA HIS A 15 13.06 21.77 -6.87
C HIS A 15 13.96 20.61 -7.30
N LEU A 16 14.79 20.08 -6.40
CA LEU A 16 15.71 18.98 -6.69
C LEU A 16 15.06 17.62 -6.45
N SER A 17 15.39 16.65 -7.29
CA SER A 17 15.05 15.25 -7.06
C SER A 17 15.76 14.71 -5.81
N ILE A 18 15.25 13.65 -5.18
CA ILE A 18 15.92 13.03 -4.02
C ILE A 18 17.37 12.61 -4.34
N PRO A 19 17.67 11.96 -5.49
CA PRO A 19 19.05 11.67 -5.88
C PRO A 19 19.94 12.91 -5.95
N ASP A 20 19.43 14.02 -6.50
CA ASP A 20 20.21 15.25 -6.64
C ASP A 20 20.37 15.96 -5.28
N LEU A 21 19.35 15.94 -4.42
CA LEU A 21 19.45 16.40 -3.03
C LEU A 21 20.53 15.64 -2.26
N CYS A 22 20.59 14.32 -2.44
CA CYS A 22 21.61 13.47 -1.84
C CYS A 22 23.03 13.81 -2.32
N ARG A 23 23.21 14.29 -3.55
CA ARG A 23 24.51 14.77 -4.05
C ARG A 23 24.80 16.19 -3.57
N PHE A 24 23.81 17.06 -3.64
CA PHE A 24 23.89 18.47 -3.28
C PHE A 24 24.35 18.67 -1.83
N ARG A 25 23.87 17.83 -0.91
CA ARG A 25 24.29 17.86 0.48
C ARG A 25 25.75 17.48 0.74
N LEU A 26 26.41 16.78 -0.19
CA LEU A 26 27.80 16.32 0.00
C LEU A 26 28.82 17.45 -0.19
N VAL A 27 28.38 18.60 -0.72
CA VAL A 27 29.28 19.73 -1.00
C VAL A 27 29.81 20.36 0.28
N ASN A 28 28.98 20.55 1.32
CA ASN A 28 29.43 21.01 2.64
C ASN A 28 28.38 20.71 3.73
N ARG A 29 28.78 20.88 5.00
CA ARG A 29 27.93 20.62 6.17
C ARG A 29 26.69 21.51 6.25
N SER A 30 26.81 22.80 5.93
CA SER A 30 25.68 23.75 5.98
C SER A 30 24.55 23.35 5.04
N LEU A 31 24.89 22.90 3.82
CA LEU A 31 23.92 22.37 2.86
C LEU A 31 23.33 21.06 3.38
N ALA A 32 24.16 20.19 3.96
CA ALA A 32 23.67 18.94 4.54
C ALA A 32 22.66 19.13 5.66
N ASP A 33 22.86 20.10 6.55
CA ASP A 33 21.95 20.40 7.63
C ASP A 33 20.66 21.07 7.10
N THR A 34 20.79 21.96 6.11
CA THR A 34 19.67 22.68 5.52
C THR A 34 18.75 21.79 4.69
N THR A 35 19.30 20.86 3.89
CA THR A 35 18.51 20.01 3.01
C THR A 35 18.10 18.68 3.65
N TYR A 36 18.60 18.36 4.85
CA TYR A 36 18.22 17.14 5.57
C TYR A 36 16.69 16.97 5.69
N PRO A 37 15.90 17.99 6.10
CA PRO A 37 14.45 17.86 6.22
C PRO A 37 13.75 17.45 4.92
N GLY A 38 14.27 17.88 3.76
CA GLY A 38 13.72 17.51 2.47
C GLY A 38 13.90 16.01 2.17
N ILE A 39 15.06 15.46 2.52
CA ILE A 39 15.39 14.04 2.30
C ILE A 39 14.71 13.16 3.35
N SER A 40 14.68 13.59 4.61
CA SER A 40 14.12 12.78 5.71
C SER A 40 12.60 12.87 5.84
N LYS A 41 11.93 13.68 5.02
CA LYS A 41 10.46 13.78 4.99
C LYS A 41 9.79 12.42 4.75
N HIS A 42 10.41 11.59 3.91
CA HIS A 42 9.99 10.24 3.58
C HIS A 42 11.13 9.28 3.90
N VAL A 43 10.90 8.36 4.82
CA VAL A 43 11.91 7.37 5.19
C VAL A 43 11.34 5.99 4.93
N SER A 44 12.22 5.10 4.47
CA SER A 44 11.89 3.70 4.29
C SER A 44 12.75 2.82 5.19
N LEU A 45 12.16 1.73 5.65
CA LEU A 45 12.78 0.73 6.51
C LEU A 45 12.55 -0.65 5.92
N LEU A 46 13.58 -1.49 5.92
CA LEU A 46 13.45 -2.92 5.68
C LEU A 46 13.06 -3.58 7.00
N ASN A 47 11.99 -4.38 7.02
CA ASN A 47 11.55 -5.13 8.20
C ASN A 47 12.47 -6.33 8.45
N ILE A 48 13.69 -6.03 8.90
CA ILE A 48 14.66 -6.98 9.45
C ILE A 48 15.30 -6.35 10.69
N SER A 49 15.71 -7.18 11.66
CA SER A 49 16.22 -6.71 12.97
C SER A 49 17.32 -5.65 12.85
N SER A 50 18.38 -5.95 12.06
CA SER A 50 19.50 -5.01 11.88
C SER A 50 19.09 -3.67 11.28
N SER A 51 18.07 -3.63 10.42
CA SER A 51 17.61 -2.37 9.84
C SER A 51 16.79 -1.56 10.84
N ALA A 52 16.00 -2.21 11.69
CA ALA A 52 15.23 -1.54 12.74
C ALA A 52 16.17 -0.92 13.79
N GLU A 53 17.22 -1.63 14.20
CA GLU A 53 18.25 -1.12 15.12
C GLU A 53 18.99 0.10 14.55
N ASP A 54 19.52 -0.03 13.33
CA ASP A 54 20.18 1.09 12.65
C ASP A 54 19.26 2.31 12.52
N PHE A 55 17.97 2.06 12.26
CA PHE A 55 16.95 3.09 12.14
C PHE A 55 16.72 3.81 13.46
N ILE A 56 16.50 3.07 14.55
CA ILE A 56 16.27 3.62 15.89
C ILE A 56 17.49 4.45 16.31
N LEU A 57 18.71 3.91 16.13
CA LEU A 57 19.95 4.62 16.41
C LEU A 57 20.06 5.92 15.58
N HIS A 58 19.71 5.88 14.30
CA HIS A 58 19.74 7.08 13.44
C HIS A 58 18.77 8.17 13.91
N PHE A 59 17.57 7.79 14.36
CA PHE A 59 16.50 8.71 14.75
C PHE A 59 16.43 8.99 16.26
N THR A 60 17.40 8.49 17.03
CA THR A 60 17.56 8.85 18.45
C THR A 60 17.83 10.36 18.61
N ASP A 61 18.49 10.99 17.62
CA ASP A 61 18.60 12.44 17.55
C ASP A 61 17.25 13.07 17.13
N ARG A 62 16.57 13.72 18.09
CA ARG A 62 15.25 14.35 17.89
C ARG A 62 15.20 15.37 16.76
N ARG A 63 16.33 16.00 16.41
CA ARG A 63 16.36 16.95 15.28
C ARG A 63 16.06 16.22 13.97
N LYS A 64 16.58 15.01 13.84
CA LYS A 64 16.44 14.17 12.64
C LYS A 64 15.03 13.61 12.47
N SER A 65 14.39 13.18 13.57
CA SER A 65 13.08 12.56 13.52
C SER A 65 11.90 13.53 13.35
N SER A 66 12.08 14.79 13.72
CA SER A 66 11.02 15.81 13.64
C SER A 66 10.52 16.11 12.21
N CYS A 67 11.36 15.85 11.21
CA CYS A 67 11.07 16.15 9.81
C CYS A 67 10.30 15.03 9.10
N THR A 68 10.36 13.80 9.61
CA THR A 68 9.75 12.62 8.97
C THR A 68 8.23 12.69 9.06
N LYS A 69 7.56 12.72 7.90
CA LYS A 69 6.09 12.75 7.79
C LYS A 69 5.52 11.45 7.24
N SER A 70 6.33 10.65 6.56
CA SER A 70 5.92 9.41 5.92
C SER A 70 6.94 8.31 6.21
N LEU A 71 6.44 7.15 6.61
CA LEU A 71 7.24 5.94 6.81
C LEU A 71 6.76 4.85 5.86
N THR A 72 7.69 4.23 5.13
CA THR A 72 7.42 3.02 4.34
C THR A 72 8.16 1.83 4.96
N VAL A 73 7.42 0.83 5.43
CA VAL A 73 7.98 -0.42 5.92
C VAL A 73 7.92 -1.46 4.80
N TYR A 74 9.09 -1.91 4.36
CA TYR A 74 9.23 -3.00 3.40
C TYR A 74 9.33 -4.33 4.11
N HIS A 75 8.40 -5.24 3.84
CA HIS A 75 8.34 -6.53 4.48
C HIS A 75 8.53 -7.67 3.49
N GLY A 76 9.33 -8.65 3.88
CA GLY A 76 9.24 -9.97 3.30
C GLY A 76 9.73 -11.03 4.26
N GLU A 77 9.22 -12.23 4.06
CA GLU A 77 9.52 -13.44 4.80
C GLU A 77 10.64 -14.19 4.09
N TRP A 78 11.65 -14.56 4.87
CA TRP A 78 12.75 -15.35 4.35
C TRP A 78 12.42 -16.82 4.58
N PRO A 79 12.52 -17.68 3.56
CA PRO A 79 12.28 -19.10 3.75
C PRO A 79 13.25 -19.62 4.81
N VAL A 80 12.76 -20.50 5.69
CA VAL A 80 13.57 -21.25 6.65
C VAL A 80 13.69 -22.66 6.11
N CYS A 81 14.87 -23.02 5.66
CA CYS A 81 15.12 -24.28 4.98
C CYS A 81 16.42 -24.92 5.45
N SER A 82 16.45 -26.25 5.42
CA SER A 82 17.68 -27.01 5.57
C SER A 82 18.62 -26.73 4.40
N ARG A 83 19.90 -27.11 4.53
CA ARG A 83 20.90 -26.89 3.48
C ARG A 83 20.48 -27.45 2.11
N LYS A 84 19.95 -28.67 2.10
CA LYS A 84 19.51 -29.33 0.86
C LYS A 84 18.36 -28.57 0.22
N GLU A 85 17.37 -28.18 1.03
CA GLU A 85 16.21 -27.40 0.57
C GLU A 85 16.62 -26.00 0.11
N TRP A 86 17.55 -25.34 0.79
CA TRP A 86 18.07 -24.02 0.43
C TRP A 86 18.70 -24.01 -0.97
N GLN A 87 19.50 -25.04 -1.29
CA GLN A 87 20.17 -25.15 -2.59
C GLN A 87 19.17 -25.27 -3.75
N VAL A 88 18.11 -26.06 -3.57
CA VAL A 88 17.08 -26.32 -4.59
C VAL A 88 15.84 -25.42 -4.45
N HIS A 89 15.86 -24.46 -3.53
CA HIS A 89 14.69 -23.63 -3.23
C HIS A 89 14.31 -22.81 -4.48
N PRO A 90 13.02 -22.65 -4.81
CA PRO A 90 12.60 -21.80 -5.96
C PRO A 90 13.01 -20.33 -5.85
N LEU A 91 13.32 -19.87 -4.63
CA LEU A 91 13.81 -18.51 -4.34
C LEU A 91 15.35 -18.43 -4.26
N SER A 92 16.03 -19.56 -4.40
CA SER A 92 17.48 -19.65 -4.45
C SER A 92 18.00 -18.89 -5.66
N LEU A 93 19.11 -18.20 -5.47
CA LEU A 93 19.83 -17.48 -6.51
C LEU A 93 21.11 -18.21 -6.91
N TYR A 94 21.24 -19.48 -6.47
CA TYR A 94 22.40 -20.33 -6.69
C TYR A 94 22.86 -20.34 -8.15
N GLU A 95 21.93 -20.51 -9.09
CA GLU A 95 22.23 -20.58 -10.54
C GLU A 95 22.71 -19.24 -11.15
N ILE A 96 22.47 -18.12 -10.46
CA ILE A 96 22.80 -16.77 -10.95
C ILE A 96 24.20 -16.34 -10.45
N HIS A 97 24.81 -17.10 -9.54
CA HIS A 97 26.13 -16.81 -9.01
C HIS A 97 27.21 -17.67 -9.70
N PRO A 98 27.92 -17.13 -10.71
CA PRO A 98 28.89 -17.88 -11.53
C PRO A 98 30.13 -18.41 -10.76
N ARG A 99 30.21 -18.16 -9.45
CA ARG A 99 31.28 -18.62 -8.56
C ARG A 99 30.90 -19.82 -7.68
N ALA A 100 29.70 -20.39 -7.87
CA ALA A 100 29.20 -21.50 -7.06
C ALA A 100 29.89 -22.86 -7.31
N PHE A 101 31.02 -22.91 -8.03
CA PHE A 101 31.75 -24.15 -8.34
C PHE A 101 32.81 -24.54 -7.30
N LEU A 102 32.87 -23.86 -6.15
CA LEU A 102 33.73 -24.20 -5.02
C LEU A 102 32.87 -24.50 -3.80
N ASP A 103 32.88 -25.75 -3.32
CA ASP A 103 32.08 -26.22 -2.19
C ASP A 103 32.25 -25.36 -0.93
N ALA A 104 33.48 -24.89 -0.67
CA ALA A 104 33.78 -24.01 0.46
C ALA A 104 33.05 -22.66 0.41
N ALA A 105 32.78 -22.11 -0.78
CA ALA A 105 32.02 -20.86 -0.91
C ALA A 105 30.53 -21.08 -0.65
N ILE A 106 30.02 -22.28 -0.89
CA ILE A 106 28.63 -22.66 -0.60
C ILE A 106 28.42 -22.79 0.91
N ASP A 107 29.37 -23.43 1.61
CA ASP A 107 29.37 -23.54 3.08
C ASP A 107 29.26 -22.15 3.72
N ASP A 108 30.16 -21.24 3.36
CA ASP A 108 30.21 -19.88 3.91
C ASP A 108 28.92 -19.09 3.67
N VAL A 109 28.30 -19.23 2.49
CA VAL A 109 27.06 -18.53 2.16
C VAL A 109 25.89 -19.10 2.96
N TYR A 110 25.82 -20.42 3.10
CA TYR A 110 24.78 -21.07 3.88
C TYR A 110 24.90 -20.74 5.37
N GLU A 111 26.11 -20.69 5.92
CA GLU A 111 26.35 -20.22 7.30
C GLU A 111 25.90 -18.77 7.51
N ARG A 112 26.14 -17.87 6.54
CA ARG A 112 25.62 -16.49 6.60
C ARG A 112 24.10 -16.45 6.57
N TYR A 113 23.48 -17.32 5.78
CA TYR A 113 22.03 -17.46 5.73
C TYR A 113 21.47 -17.96 7.07
N LEU A 114 22.06 -19.01 7.66
CA LEU A 114 21.66 -19.52 8.98
C LEU A 114 21.80 -18.48 10.08
N HIS A 115 22.93 -17.78 10.11
CA HIS A 115 23.14 -16.68 11.06
C HIS A 115 22.12 -15.55 10.86
N PHE A 116 21.76 -15.24 9.62
CA PHE A 116 20.73 -14.23 9.36
C PHE A 116 19.35 -14.71 9.83
N THR A 117 18.94 -15.94 9.51
CA THR A 117 17.61 -16.45 9.87
C THR A 117 17.46 -16.64 11.37
N SER A 118 18.50 -17.08 12.10
CA SER A 118 18.49 -17.14 13.56
C SER A 118 18.26 -15.76 14.18
N LEU A 119 18.98 -14.73 13.71
CA LEU A 119 18.79 -13.35 14.17
C LEU A 119 17.41 -12.76 13.83
N GLN A 120 16.76 -13.25 12.77
CA GLN A 120 15.38 -12.84 12.43
C GLN A 120 14.33 -13.57 13.28
N TRP A 121 14.66 -14.74 13.83
CA TRP A 121 13.76 -15.57 14.63
C TRP A 121 13.83 -15.25 16.12
N ASP A 122 15.05 -15.03 16.64
CA ASP A 122 15.30 -14.80 18.06
C ASP A 122 14.91 -13.39 18.53
N ARG A 123 14.62 -12.47 17.62
CA ARG A 123 14.28 -11.08 17.93
C ARG A 123 12.85 -10.73 17.55
N PRO A 124 12.18 -9.86 18.34
CA PRO A 124 10.91 -9.29 17.94
C PRO A 124 11.10 -8.48 16.66
N ASN A 125 10.62 -9.01 15.54
CA ASN A 125 10.52 -8.27 14.29
C ASN A 125 9.31 -7.32 14.36
N LEU A 126 9.09 -6.49 13.33
CA LEU A 126 7.97 -5.54 13.35
C LEU A 126 6.57 -6.21 13.35
N LYS A 127 6.47 -7.54 13.33
CA LYS A 127 5.21 -8.24 13.60
C LYS A 127 4.88 -8.24 15.11
N ASP A 128 5.85 -7.96 15.98
CA ASP A 128 5.62 -7.70 17.40
C ASP A 128 5.13 -6.25 17.59
N PRO A 129 3.95 -6.04 18.21
CA PRO A 129 3.48 -4.74 18.66
C PRO A 129 4.53 -3.88 19.36
N SER A 130 5.37 -4.47 20.21
CA SER A 130 6.35 -3.73 21.03
C SER A 130 7.45 -3.12 20.16
N ALA A 131 8.00 -3.90 19.23
CA ALA A 131 8.98 -3.41 18.26
C ALA A 131 8.38 -2.35 17.33
N PHE A 132 7.11 -2.54 16.92
CA PHE A 132 6.41 -1.54 16.09
C PHE A 132 6.18 -0.23 16.85
N TYR A 133 5.80 -0.30 18.12
CA TYR A 133 5.65 0.85 19.01
C TYR A 133 6.97 1.61 19.17
N GLU A 134 8.06 0.91 19.45
CA GLU A 134 9.38 1.51 19.59
C GLU A 134 9.79 2.25 18.31
N LEU A 135 9.64 1.60 17.15
CA LEU A 135 9.91 2.20 15.85
C LEU A 135 9.12 3.51 15.65
N LEU A 136 7.79 3.47 15.82
CA LEU A 136 6.94 4.65 15.61
C LEU A 136 7.21 5.76 16.64
N SER A 137 7.61 5.41 17.86
CA SER A 137 7.97 6.37 18.91
C SER A 137 9.20 7.20 18.54
N THR A 138 10.11 6.65 17.73
CA THR A 138 11.24 7.42 17.20
C THR A 138 10.82 8.48 16.18
N LEU A 139 9.61 8.42 15.62
CA LEU A 139 9.13 9.30 14.55
C LEU A 139 7.82 10.03 14.93
N PRO A 140 7.86 10.97 15.88
CA PRO A 140 6.66 11.58 16.49
C PRO A 140 5.80 12.43 15.52
N GLN A 141 6.27 12.63 14.29
CA GLN A 141 5.69 13.54 13.30
C GLN A 141 5.12 12.81 12.08
N VAL A 142 5.15 11.47 12.09
CA VAL A 142 4.62 10.64 11.00
C VAL A 142 3.10 10.79 10.91
N LYS A 143 2.64 10.98 9.68
CA LYS A 143 1.24 11.12 9.31
C LYS A 143 0.78 10.04 8.35
N SER A 144 1.70 9.48 7.57
CA SER A 144 1.42 8.45 6.57
C SER A 144 2.32 7.22 6.79
N LEU A 145 1.70 6.05 6.87
CA LEU A 145 2.35 4.76 7.02
C LEU A 145 2.04 3.91 5.78
N THR A 146 3.08 3.46 5.09
CA THR A 146 2.96 2.52 3.97
C THR A 146 3.57 1.18 4.35
N LEU A 147 2.79 0.12 4.27
CA LEU A 147 3.24 -1.27 4.39
C LEU A 147 3.37 -1.85 2.99
N SER A 148 4.59 -2.19 2.58
CA SER A 148 4.88 -2.65 1.24
C SER A 148 5.58 -4.00 1.28
N PRO A 149 5.19 -4.96 0.43
CA PRO A 149 5.95 -6.17 0.25
C PRO A 149 7.28 -5.85 -0.42
N LEU A 150 8.28 -6.71 -0.20
CA LEU A 150 9.54 -6.72 -0.92
C LEU A 150 9.33 -7.26 -2.34
N ARG A 151 8.77 -6.45 -3.25
CA ARG A 151 8.61 -6.87 -4.65
C ARG A 151 9.94 -6.78 -5.39
N LEU A 152 10.38 -7.92 -5.95
CA LEU A 152 11.59 -8.00 -6.77
C LEU A 152 11.30 -7.82 -8.28
N SER A 153 10.04 -7.52 -8.65
CA SER A 153 9.53 -7.61 -10.02
C SER A 153 9.98 -6.53 -11.00
N SER A 154 10.92 -5.65 -10.63
CA SER A 154 11.61 -4.82 -11.61
C SER A 154 13.11 -4.79 -11.36
N ARG A 155 13.90 -4.90 -12.44
CA ARG A 155 15.35 -4.61 -12.41
C ARG A 155 15.63 -3.20 -11.84
N ARG A 156 14.65 -2.29 -11.87
CA ARG A 156 14.69 -0.96 -11.24
C ARG A 156 14.57 -1.02 -9.70
N CYS A 157 13.83 -1.96 -9.11
CA CYS A 157 13.80 -2.13 -7.64
C CYS A 157 15.16 -2.52 -7.06
N TRP A 158 16.04 -3.14 -7.85
CA TRP A 158 17.37 -3.55 -7.40
C TRP A 158 18.28 -2.34 -7.10
N SER A 159 18.06 -1.19 -7.76
CA SER A 159 18.80 0.04 -7.49
C SER A 159 18.23 0.83 -6.31
N ILE A 160 16.95 0.63 -5.96
CA ILE A 160 16.24 1.40 -4.93
C ILE A 160 16.69 0.99 -3.52
N ASN A 161 17.10 -0.27 -3.30
CA ASN A 161 17.60 -0.70 -2.00
C ASN A 161 18.86 -1.57 -2.11
N LYS A 162 20.02 -0.90 -2.11
CA LYS A 162 21.35 -1.53 -2.10
C LYS A 162 21.51 -2.56 -0.96
N ARG A 163 20.80 -2.39 0.16
CA ARG A 163 20.85 -3.32 1.30
C ARG A 163 20.22 -4.67 0.96
N ILE A 164 19.07 -4.69 0.28
CA ILE A 164 18.43 -5.93 -0.19
C ILE A 164 19.34 -6.64 -1.21
N GLY A 165 19.92 -5.89 -2.15
CA GLY A 165 20.85 -6.44 -3.14
C GLY A 165 22.04 -7.14 -2.48
N ARG A 166 22.63 -6.51 -1.46
CA ARG A 166 23.73 -7.10 -0.66
C ARG A 166 23.29 -8.34 0.13
N LEU A 167 22.12 -8.31 0.76
CA LEU A 167 21.60 -9.47 1.50
C LEU A 167 21.44 -10.68 0.57
N ARG A 168 20.84 -10.48 -0.60
CA ARG A 168 20.66 -11.52 -1.61
C ARG A 168 21.99 -12.04 -2.15
N SER A 169 22.95 -11.16 -2.45
CA SER A 169 24.28 -11.60 -2.90
C SER A 169 25.07 -12.35 -1.83
N ASN A 170 24.78 -12.11 -0.55
CA ASN A 170 25.49 -12.72 0.57
C ASN A 170 24.87 -14.03 1.05
N MET A 171 23.58 -14.25 0.82
CA MET A 171 22.82 -15.40 1.31
C MET A 171 22.22 -16.27 0.18
N TRP A 172 22.43 -15.88 -1.08
CA TRP A 172 21.92 -16.50 -2.32
C TRP A 172 20.48 -16.98 -2.26
N ILE A 173 19.63 -16.26 -1.55
CA ILE A 173 18.20 -16.54 -1.48
C ILE A 173 17.44 -15.23 -1.44
N SER A 174 16.21 -15.27 -1.94
CA SER A 174 15.31 -14.13 -1.97
C SER A 174 14.20 -14.29 -0.93
N PRO A 175 13.67 -13.19 -0.38
CA PRO A 175 12.44 -13.27 0.40
C PRO A 175 11.28 -13.72 -0.50
N SER A 176 10.25 -14.28 0.13
CA SER A 176 9.02 -14.67 -0.54
C SER A 176 8.33 -13.45 -1.18
N PHE A 177 7.66 -13.71 -2.29
CA PHE A 177 6.99 -12.69 -3.10
C PHE A 177 5.53 -12.45 -2.68
N ASN A 178 4.97 -13.40 -1.94
CA ASN A 178 3.54 -13.52 -1.67
C ASN A 178 3.18 -13.23 -0.20
N ASP A 179 4.01 -12.43 0.47
CA ASP A 179 3.90 -12.29 1.91
C ASP A 179 2.66 -11.52 2.32
N SER A 180 2.01 -12.05 3.36
CA SER A 180 0.86 -11.44 3.98
C SER A 180 1.29 -10.20 4.77
N MET A 181 0.62 -9.09 4.55
CA MET A 181 0.78 -7.87 5.35
C MET A 181 -0.04 -7.94 6.66
N ALA A 182 -0.84 -8.98 6.86
CA ALA A 182 -1.74 -9.08 8.00
C ALA A 182 -1.04 -8.97 9.36
N PRO A 183 0.13 -9.62 9.60
CA PRO A 183 0.84 -9.48 10.87
C PRO A 183 1.27 -8.04 11.16
N LEU A 184 1.72 -7.29 10.15
CA LEU A 184 2.15 -5.90 10.31
C LEU A 184 0.97 -4.96 10.55
N ILE A 185 -0.17 -5.22 9.91
CA ILE A 185 -1.38 -4.46 10.17
C ILE A 185 -1.88 -4.74 11.59
N GLY A 186 -1.88 -5.99 12.03
CA GLY A 186 -2.23 -6.35 13.42
C GLY A 186 -1.34 -5.66 14.44
N ALA A 187 -0.01 -5.69 14.22
CA ALA A 187 0.95 -4.98 15.05
C ALA A 187 0.67 -3.47 15.08
N PHE A 188 0.45 -2.84 13.92
CA PHE A 188 0.08 -1.43 13.85
C PHE A 188 -1.22 -1.12 14.59
N LEU A 189 -2.29 -1.89 14.35
CA LEU A 189 -3.59 -1.67 14.97
C LEU A 189 -3.47 -1.69 16.50
N SER A 190 -2.70 -2.63 17.06
CA SER A 190 -2.50 -2.77 18.50
C SER A 190 -1.83 -1.58 19.18
N VAL A 191 -1.11 -0.75 18.42
CA VAL A 191 -0.42 0.44 18.94
C VAL A 191 -1.00 1.74 18.41
N SER A 192 -1.96 1.68 17.49
CA SER A 192 -2.38 2.82 16.67
C SER A 192 -3.01 3.96 17.48
N GLU A 193 -3.68 3.66 18.60
CA GLU A 193 -4.25 4.65 19.52
C GLU A 193 -3.19 5.60 20.10
N ARG A 194 -1.96 5.11 20.28
CA ARG A 194 -0.83 5.92 20.78
C ARG A 194 -0.25 6.85 19.72
N PHE A 195 -0.62 6.67 18.45
CA PHE A 195 -0.11 7.44 17.32
C PHE A 195 -1.24 8.13 16.52
N PRO A 196 -2.05 9.01 17.16
CA PRO A 196 -3.23 9.61 16.53
C PRO A 196 -2.91 10.54 15.36
N ARG A 197 -1.64 10.89 15.16
CA ARG A 197 -1.14 11.69 14.03
C ARG A 197 -1.07 10.90 12.73
N ILE A 198 -1.00 9.58 12.80
CA ILE A 198 -1.03 8.70 11.63
C ILE A 198 -2.47 8.72 11.10
N LYS A 199 -2.65 9.42 9.97
CA LYS A 199 -3.93 9.66 9.32
C LYS A 199 -4.11 8.82 8.06
N GLU A 200 -3.02 8.32 7.52
CA GLU A 200 -3.01 7.57 6.27
C GLU A 200 -2.31 6.23 6.46
N LEU A 201 -2.97 5.15 6.03
CA LEU A 201 -2.43 3.80 5.96
C LEU A 201 -2.56 3.27 4.52
N ILE A 202 -1.44 2.90 3.92
CA ILE A 202 -1.37 2.32 2.58
C ILE A 202 -0.79 0.91 2.68
N VAL A 203 -1.51 -0.09 2.20
CA VAL A 203 -1.13 -1.51 2.21
C VAL A 203 -0.94 -1.95 0.76
N LYS A 204 0.31 -2.09 0.33
CA LYS A 204 0.67 -2.46 -1.05
C LYS A 204 0.82 -3.97 -1.28
N GLY A 205 0.73 -4.76 -0.21
CA GLY A 205 0.92 -6.21 -0.23
C GLY A 205 -0.38 -7.00 -0.13
N ARG A 206 -0.24 -8.32 -0.23
CA ARG A 206 -1.37 -9.24 -0.07
C ARG A 206 -1.90 -9.10 1.34
N LEU A 207 -3.21 -8.91 1.46
CA LEU A 207 -3.88 -8.80 2.74
C LEU A 207 -5.07 -9.74 2.77
N ASN A 208 -5.00 -10.78 3.61
CA ASN A 208 -6.16 -11.55 3.99
C ASN A 208 -6.69 -11.00 5.33
N PRO A 209 -7.90 -10.41 5.39
CA PRO A 209 -8.46 -9.86 6.61
C PRO A 209 -8.62 -10.87 7.74
N GLN A 210 -8.76 -12.16 7.43
CA GLN A 210 -8.93 -13.22 8.43
C GLN A 210 -7.67 -13.42 9.29
N ASP A 211 -6.51 -13.09 8.73
CA ASP A 211 -5.22 -13.26 9.40
C ASP A 211 -4.83 -12.03 10.24
N VAL A 212 -5.68 -10.99 10.26
CA VAL A 212 -5.40 -9.75 10.99
C VAL A 212 -5.93 -9.86 12.42
N SER A 213 -5.03 -9.67 13.39
CA SER A 213 -5.43 -9.50 14.79
C SER A 213 -6.06 -8.10 14.98
N LEU A 214 -7.37 -8.06 15.20
CA LEU A 214 -8.15 -6.83 15.38
C LEU A 214 -8.21 -6.47 16.87
N THR A 215 -7.39 -5.51 17.29
CA THR A 215 -7.16 -5.21 18.71
C THR A 215 -7.69 -3.86 19.16
N ALA A 216 -7.62 -2.82 18.32
CA ALA A 216 -8.00 -1.46 18.70
C ALA A 216 -8.57 -0.67 17.51
N ASP A 217 -9.29 0.40 17.83
CA ASP A 217 -9.77 1.36 16.84
C ASP A 217 -8.67 2.36 16.47
N THR A 218 -8.70 2.87 15.25
CA THR A 218 -7.67 3.77 14.75
C THR A 218 -8.20 5.17 14.40
N CYS A 219 -7.27 6.14 14.41
CA CYS A 219 -7.49 7.52 14.00
C CYS A 219 -7.21 7.78 12.50
N VAL A 220 -6.96 6.71 11.73
CA VAL A 220 -6.73 6.76 10.28
C VAL A 220 -8.00 7.22 9.56
N ILE A 221 -7.84 8.18 8.67
CA ILE A 221 -8.90 8.77 7.83
C ILE A 221 -8.79 8.33 6.36
N ARG A 222 -7.60 7.88 5.93
CA ARG A 222 -7.36 7.36 4.58
C ARG A 222 -6.75 5.96 4.65
N LEU A 223 -7.47 4.99 4.10
CA LEU A 223 -7.03 3.60 3.98
C LEU A 223 -6.98 3.21 2.50
N GLU A 224 -5.83 2.71 2.07
CA GLU A 224 -5.64 2.16 0.73
C GLU A 224 -5.11 0.73 0.84
N ILE A 225 -5.82 -0.23 0.23
CA ILE A 225 -5.45 -1.64 0.16
C ILE A 225 -5.33 -2.00 -1.32
N VAL A 226 -4.10 -2.24 -1.78
CA VAL A 226 -3.80 -2.45 -3.20
C VAL A 226 -4.03 -3.91 -3.64
N SER A 227 -3.98 -4.86 -2.72
CA SER A 227 -4.07 -6.29 -3.02
C SER A 227 -4.75 -7.05 -1.88
N LEU A 228 -6.06 -6.89 -1.77
CA LEU A 228 -6.88 -7.67 -0.86
C LEU A 228 -7.02 -9.11 -1.39
N VAL A 229 -6.83 -10.09 -0.54
CA VAL A 229 -7.07 -11.51 -0.82
C VAL A 229 -8.42 -11.86 -0.20
N SER A 230 -9.39 -12.21 -1.03
CA SER A 230 -10.69 -12.72 -0.56
C SER A 230 -10.68 -14.24 -0.67
N VAL A 231 -10.84 -14.95 0.46
CA VAL A 231 -10.99 -16.41 0.48
C VAL A 231 -12.45 -16.74 0.79
N GLY A 232 -13.26 -16.88 -0.27
CA GLY A 232 -14.63 -17.39 -0.20
C GLY A 232 -15.68 -16.46 0.44
N ALA A 233 -16.84 -17.04 0.78
CA ALA A 233 -18.09 -16.37 1.16
C ALA A 233 -18.07 -15.60 2.51
N ARG A 234 -16.91 -15.36 3.13
CA ARG A 234 -16.82 -14.80 4.49
C ARG A 234 -16.49 -13.31 4.49
N SER A 235 -17.50 -12.48 4.24
CA SER A 235 -17.45 -11.01 4.22
C SER A 235 -17.14 -10.39 5.59
N GLU A 236 -17.40 -11.12 6.67
CA GLU A 236 -17.34 -10.63 8.04
C GLU A 236 -15.94 -10.16 8.45
N ALA A 237 -14.88 -10.86 8.06
CA ALA A 237 -13.52 -10.48 8.44
C ALA A 237 -13.08 -9.15 7.81
N PHE A 238 -13.47 -8.91 6.55
CA PHE A 238 -13.23 -7.62 5.91
C PHE A 238 -14.01 -6.49 6.59
N LEU A 239 -15.29 -6.72 6.90
CA LEU A 239 -16.10 -5.73 7.62
C LEU A 239 -15.55 -5.45 9.01
N ALA A 240 -15.15 -6.49 9.76
CA ALA A 240 -14.55 -6.36 11.08
C ALA A 240 -13.26 -5.52 11.03
N LEU A 241 -12.43 -5.74 10.00
CA LEU A 241 -11.25 -4.92 9.73
C LEU A 241 -11.64 -3.46 9.47
N ILE A 242 -12.58 -3.22 8.55
CA ILE A 242 -13.01 -1.87 8.20
C ILE A 242 -13.64 -1.12 9.40
N HIS A 243 -14.36 -1.83 10.27
CA HIS A 243 -14.93 -1.25 11.50
C HIS A 243 -13.86 -0.78 12.50
N ARG A 244 -12.61 -1.22 12.40
CA ARG A 244 -11.50 -0.65 13.19
C ARG A 244 -11.13 0.78 12.75
N PHE A 245 -11.67 1.28 11.64
CA PHE A 245 -11.42 2.61 11.09
C PHE A 245 -12.68 3.50 11.19
N PRO A 246 -13.16 3.85 12.40
CA PRO A 246 -14.43 4.56 12.56
C PRO A 246 -14.46 5.99 11.97
N LYS A 247 -13.28 6.60 11.79
CA LYS A 247 -13.11 7.97 11.24
C LYS A 247 -12.73 7.97 9.75
N LEU A 248 -12.94 6.86 9.05
CA LEU A 248 -12.48 6.70 7.67
C LEU A 248 -13.26 7.61 6.70
N GLU A 249 -12.57 8.56 6.09
CA GLU A 249 -13.13 9.44 5.07
C GLU A 249 -12.84 8.94 3.65
N HIS A 250 -11.72 8.23 3.46
CA HIS A 250 -11.29 7.73 2.16
C HIS A 250 -10.93 6.25 2.25
N LEU A 251 -11.64 5.42 1.49
CA LEU A 251 -11.38 3.99 1.36
C LEU A 251 -11.02 3.67 -0.09
N SER A 252 -9.87 3.02 -0.31
CA SER A 252 -9.50 2.43 -1.59
C SER A 252 -9.17 0.95 -1.40
N VAL A 253 -9.83 0.08 -2.15
CA VAL A 253 -9.65 -1.37 -2.06
C VAL A 253 -9.55 -1.95 -3.47
N ARG A 254 -8.51 -2.73 -3.71
CA ARG A 254 -8.35 -3.52 -4.92
C ARG A 254 -8.12 -4.98 -4.56
N LEU A 255 -8.81 -5.90 -5.22
CA LEU A 255 -8.53 -7.33 -5.06
C LEU A 255 -7.33 -7.75 -5.91
N GLU A 256 -6.70 -8.83 -5.45
CA GLU A 256 -5.68 -9.54 -6.20
C GLU A 256 -6.29 -10.21 -7.45
N THR A 257 -5.74 -9.88 -8.63
CA THR A 257 -6.27 -10.27 -9.95
C THR A 257 -6.34 -11.77 -10.21
N ALA A 258 -5.62 -12.59 -9.44
CA ALA A 258 -5.58 -14.05 -9.62
C ALA A 258 -6.73 -14.80 -8.89
N ASN A 259 -7.45 -14.14 -7.99
CA ASN A 259 -8.48 -14.76 -7.15
C ASN A 259 -9.80 -13.97 -7.24
N SER A 260 -10.34 -13.86 -8.46
CA SER A 260 -11.64 -13.23 -8.73
C SER A 260 -12.78 -14.06 -8.12
N ILE A 261 -12.93 -13.95 -6.80
CA ILE A 261 -13.99 -14.56 -6.02
C ILE A 261 -14.97 -13.46 -5.63
N HIS A 262 -16.27 -13.80 -5.72
CA HIS A 262 -17.40 -12.99 -5.29
C HIS A 262 -17.12 -12.25 -3.97
N VAL A 263 -17.26 -10.92 -3.97
CA VAL A 263 -17.53 -10.22 -2.71
C VAL A 263 -18.91 -10.72 -2.23
N PRO A 264 -19.04 -11.23 -1.00
CA PRO A 264 -20.27 -11.90 -0.59
C PRO A 264 -21.49 -10.98 -0.70
N THR A 265 -22.56 -11.53 -1.26
CA THR A 265 -23.87 -10.89 -1.43
C THR A 265 -24.60 -10.63 -0.10
N SER A 266 -24.16 -11.26 0.99
CA SER A 266 -24.63 -11.01 2.35
C SER A 266 -23.81 -9.92 3.06
N VAL A 267 -24.16 -8.65 2.85
CA VAL A 267 -23.58 -7.56 3.64
C VAL A 267 -24.65 -6.53 4.02
N HIS A 268 -25.03 -6.59 5.28
CA HIS A 268 -25.36 -5.39 6.03
C HIS A 268 -24.07 -4.57 6.18
N GLY A 269 -24.03 -3.40 5.52
CA GLY A 269 -23.40 -2.17 5.97
C GLY A 269 -21.88 -2.12 6.15
N ILE A 270 -21.15 -1.74 5.09
CA ILE A 270 -20.08 -0.75 5.31
C ILE A 270 -20.78 0.57 5.63
N GLN A 271 -21.18 0.75 6.88
CA GLN A 271 -21.76 2.00 7.37
C GLN A 271 -20.66 2.78 8.09
N ILE A 272 -19.99 3.64 7.33
CA ILE A 272 -18.99 4.55 7.86
C ILE A 272 -19.52 5.95 7.60
N GLN A 273 -20.16 6.53 8.62
CA GLN A 273 -20.86 7.82 8.49
C GLN A 273 -19.96 8.95 7.97
N SER A 274 -18.65 8.86 8.21
CA SER A 274 -17.63 9.81 7.78
C SER A 274 -17.10 9.58 6.36
N LEU A 275 -17.50 8.51 5.66
CA LEU A 275 -16.94 8.14 4.37
C LEU A 275 -17.35 9.14 3.28
N ARG A 276 -16.34 9.78 2.68
CA ARG A 276 -16.48 10.79 1.62
C ARG A 276 -16.07 10.25 0.26
N SER A 277 -15.11 9.33 0.22
CA SER A 277 -14.62 8.74 -1.03
C SER A 277 -14.44 7.23 -0.93
N LEU A 278 -14.95 6.52 -1.92
CA LEU A 278 -14.82 5.08 -2.07
C LEU A 278 -14.22 4.74 -3.42
N PHE A 279 -13.10 4.01 -3.45
CA PHE A 279 -12.45 3.53 -4.66
C PHE A 279 -12.34 2.01 -4.62
N LEU A 280 -12.96 1.34 -5.58
CA LEU A 280 -13.01 -0.11 -5.69
C LEU A 280 -12.33 -0.53 -6.99
N GLY A 281 -11.56 -1.62 -6.97
CA GLY A 281 -11.11 -2.20 -8.23
C GLY A 281 -10.77 -3.68 -8.24
N ASN A 282 -10.80 -4.29 -9.43
CA ASN A 282 -10.66 -5.73 -9.65
C ASN A 282 -11.69 -6.56 -8.85
N LEU A 283 -12.91 -6.07 -8.65
CA LEU A 283 -13.90 -6.69 -7.76
C LEU A 283 -15.06 -7.33 -8.52
N TRP A 284 -15.61 -8.40 -7.95
CA TRP A 284 -16.89 -8.98 -8.34
C TRP A 284 -17.94 -8.63 -7.28
N ILE A 285 -18.88 -7.75 -7.59
CA ILE A 285 -19.86 -7.21 -6.63
C ILE A 285 -21.28 -7.26 -7.20
N SER A 286 -22.31 -7.33 -6.36
CA SER A 286 -23.68 -7.16 -6.84
C SER A 286 -24.04 -5.67 -6.99
N GLU A 287 -24.95 -5.35 -7.91
CA GLU A 287 -25.49 -4.00 -8.03
C GLU A 287 -26.11 -3.52 -6.70
N THR A 288 -26.88 -4.41 -6.05
CA THR A 288 -27.59 -4.11 -4.80
C THR A 288 -26.66 -3.75 -3.65
N TRP A 289 -25.49 -4.38 -3.59
CA TRP A 289 -24.47 -4.07 -2.61
C TRP A 289 -23.87 -2.69 -2.85
N LEU A 290 -23.53 -2.39 -4.11
CA LEU A 290 -22.93 -1.11 -4.49
C LEU A 290 -23.89 0.05 -4.24
N THR A 291 -25.17 -0.07 -4.63
CA THR A 291 -26.19 0.96 -4.35
C THR A 291 -26.37 1.15 -2.86
N ARG A 292 -26.46 0.05 -2.09
CA ARG A 292 -26.68 0.12 -0.64
C ARG A 292 -25.55 0.85 0.09
N ILE A 293 -24.29 0.60 -0.27
CA ILE A 293 -23.16 1.32 0.32
C ILE A 293 -23.22 2.82 0.01
N ILE A 294 -23.56 3.17 -1.23
CA ILE A 294 -23.69 4.57 -1.62
C ILE A 294 -24.84 5.25 -0.86
N ASP A 295 -25.97 4.55 -0.68
CA ASP A 295 -27.14 5.08 0.00
C ASP A 295 -26.92 5.25 1.51
N GLN A 296 -26.32 4.24 2.16
CA GLN A 296 -26.06 4.21 3.60
C GLN A 296 -25.02 5.23 4.06
N ASN A 297 -24.12 5.68 3.18
CA ASN A 297 -23.07 6.64 3.51
C ASN A 297 -23.44 8.03 2.96
N SER A 298 -24.22 8.78 3.74
CA SER A 298 -24.78 10.08 3.32
C SER A 298 -23.75 11.17 2.98
N CYS A 299 -22.55 11.09 3.55
CA CYS A 299 -21.45 12.02 3.28
C CYS A 299 -20.64 11.67 2.02
N MET A 300 -20.96 10.56 1.34
CA MET A 300 -20.23 10.12 0.17
C MET A 300 -20.37 11.13 -0.96
N GLY A 301 -19.23 11.63 -1.45
CA GLY A 301 -19.18 12.60 -2.55
C GLY A 301 -18.33 12.13 -3.73
N THR A 302 -17.60 11.02 -3.59
CA THR A 302 -16.77 10.46 -4.67
C THR A 302 -16.80 8.93 -4.67
N VAL A 303 -17.02 8.35 -5.84
CA VAL A 303 -16.98 6.90 -6.07
C VAL A 303 -16.06 6.63 -7.26
N GLY A 304 -15.12 5.72 -7.08
CA GLY A 304 -14.23 5.25 -8.12
C GLY A 304 -14.38 3.76 -8.32
N LEU A 305 -14.55 3.33 -9.56
CA LEU A 305 -14.67 1.94 -9.96
C LEU A 305 -13.57 1.65 -11.00
N THR A 306 -12.86 0.54 -10.86
CA THR A 306 -11.81 0.15 -11.80
C THR A 306 -11.83 -1.34 -12.02
N ASP A 307 -12.04 -1.82 -13.24
CA ASP A 307 -12.06 -3.27 -13.53
C ASP A 307 -13.05 -4.02 -12.60
N ILE A 308 -14.34 -3.67 -12.67
CA ILE A 308 -15.39 -4.24 -11.80
C ILE A 308 -16.31 -5.15 -12.61
N THR A 309 -16.66 -6.31 -12.08
CA THR A 309 -17.67 -7.21 -12.65
C THR A 309 -18.91 -7.22 -11.75
N LEU A 310 -20.09 -6.98 -12.33
CA LEU A 310 -21.35 -7.17 -11.62
C LEU A 310 -21.74 -8.65 -11.63
N THR A 311 -21.92 -9.22 -10.44
CA THR A 311 -22.37 -10.62 -10.29
C THR A 311 -23.89 -10.74 -10.42
N GLU A 312 -24.62 -9.67 -10.11
CA GLU A 312 -26.07 -9.56 -10.19
C GLU A 312 -26.45 -8.12 -10.55
N GLY A 313 -27.49 -7.97 -11.37
CA GLY A 313 -27.96 -6.67 -11.87
C GLY A 313 -27.24 -6.21 -13.14
N THR A 314 -27.43 -4.96 -13.51
CA THR A 314 -26.82 -4.36 -14.71
C THR A 314 -26.25 -2.99 -14.39
N TRP A 315 -25.20 -2.59 -15.12
CA TRP A 315 -24.67 -1.23 -14.98
C TRP A 315 -25.72 -0.17 -15.37
N GLN A 316 -26.63 -0.47 -16.30
CA GLN A 316 -27.72 0.43 -16.69
C GLN A 316 -28.71 0.68 -15.54
N SER A 317 -29.17 -0.37 -14.86
CA SER A 317 -30.07 -0.24 -13.69
C SER A 317 -29.37 0.48 -12.55
N PHE A 318 -28.09 0.18 -12.31
CA PHE A 318 -27.28 0.86 -11.31
C PHE A 318 -27.25 2.38 -11.51
N PHE A 319 -26.84 2.84 -12.71
CA PHE A 319 -26.75 4.27 -12.99
C PHE A 319 -28.11 4.96 -13.07
N THR A 320 -29.16 4.25 -13.47
CA THR A 320 -30.55 4.77 -13.44
C THR A 320 -31.00 5.04 -12.00
N ARG A 321 -30.72 4.13 -11.07
CA ARG A 321 -31.00 4.32 -9.63
C ARG A 321 -30.23 5.49 -9.05
N LEU A 322 -28.94 5.60 -9.37
CA LEU A 322 -28.12 6.73 -8.92
C LEU A 322 -28.65 8.07 -9.42
N ARG A 323 -29.09 8.14 -10.67
CA ARG A 323 -29.73 9.33 -11.24
C ARG A 323 -30.98 9.73 -10.46
N ASN A 324 -31.82 8.78 -10.09
CA ASN A 324 -33.06 9.02 -9.35
C ASN A 324 -32.81 9.47 -7.90
N ASN A 325 -31.72 8.98 -7.28
CA ASN A 325 -31.38 9.32 -5.89
C ASN A 325 -30.96 10.78 -5.69
N SER A 326 -30.88 11.61 -6.75
CA SER A 326 -30.65 13.07 -6.72
C SER A 326 -29.41 13.54 -5.94
N ARG A 327 -28.51 12.62 -5.57
CA ARG A 327 -27.25 12.91 -4.90
C ARG A 327 -26.18 13.29 -5.91
N LEU A 328 -25.51 14.41 -5.67
CA LEU A 328 -24.36 14.84 -6.44
C LEU A 328 -23.13 14.01 -6.04
N LEU A 329 -22.93 12.89 -6.74
CA LEU A 329 -21.78 12.01 -6.57
C LEU A 329 -20.78 12.23 -7.70
N ASN A 330 -19.48 12.34 -7.37
CA ASN A 330 -18.42 12.34 -8.36
C ASN A 330 -18.02 10.90 -8.68
N PHE A 331 -18.40 10.38 -9.84
CA PHE A 331 -18.01 9.07 -10.30
C PHE A 331 -16.73 9.11 -11.14
N THR A 332 -15.88 8.10 -10.97
CA THR A 332 -14.76 7.82 -11.85
C THR A 332 -14.80 6.34 -12.18
N CYS A 333 -14.84 5.99 -13.46
CA CYS A 333 -14.77 4.60 -13.86
C CYS A 333 -13.61 4.44 -14.84
N ASN A 334 -12.76 3.45 -14.61
CA ASN A 334 -11.61 3.13 -15.46
C ASN A 334 -11.59 1.62 -15.75
N GLY A 335 -10.97 1.23 -16.86
CA GLY A 335 -10.86 -0.19 -17.21
C GLY A 335 -12.18 -0.82 -17.66
N VAL A 336 -12.37 -2.10 -17.34
CA VAL A 336 -13.52 -2.91 -17.80
C VAL A 336 -14.61 -2.98 -16.73
N LEU A 337 -15.82 -2.56 -17.06
CA LEU A 337 -17.01 -2.77 -16.24
C LEU A 337 -17.85 -3.91 -16.86
N ASP A 338 -17.76 -5.10 -16.30
CA ASP A 338 -18.38 -6.31 -16.84
C ASP A 338 -19.69 -6.67 -16.11
N GLY A 339 -20.56 -7.49 -16.71
CA GLY A 339 -21.80 -7.98 -16.10
C GLY A 339 -22.05 -9.45 -16.48
N THR A 340 -22.44 -10.28 -15.51
CA THR A 340 -22.64 -11.72 -15.70
C THR A 340 -23.95 -12.10 -16.40
N SER A 341 -24.86 -11.15 -16.61
CA SER A 341 -26.11 -11.40 -17.33
C SER A 341 -25.82 -11.55 -18.83
N LEU A 342 -26.32 -12.64 -19.45
CA LEU A 342 -26.17 -12.93 -20.88
C LEU A 342 -26.65 -11.78 -21.79
N ASP A 343 -27.51 -10.90 -21.27
CA ASP A 343 -28.10 -9.76 -21.98
C ASP A 343 -27.33 -8.43 -21.75
N CYS A 344 -26.20 -8.43 -21.03
CA CYS A 344 -25.47 -7.22 -20.67
C CYS A 344 -24.03 -7.24 -21.21
N PRO A 345 -23.71 -6.54 -22.31
CA PRO A 345 -22.35 -6.52 -22.84
C PRO A 345 -21.38 -5.80 -21.90
N ALA A 346 -20.16 -6.32 -21.77
CA ALA A 346 -19.09 -5.70 -21.00
C ALA A 346 -18.79 -4.27 -21.50
N LEU A 347 -18.76 -3.30 -20.57
CA LEU A 347 -18.46 -1.90 -20.83
C LEU A 347 -16.95 -1.65 -20.68
N VAL A 348 -16.22 -1.60 -21.79
CA VAL A 348 -14.79 -1.24 -21.84
C VAL A 348 -14.64 0.27 -22.07
N MET A 349 -13.96 1.00 -21.18
CA MET A 349 -13.73 2.46 -21.28
C MET A 349 -12.25 2.78 -21.53
N GLU A 350 -11.78 3.83 -22.23
CA GLU A 350 -12.33 5.05 -22.90
C GLU A 350 -12.17 4.95 -24.45
N ASP A 351 -12.38 5.91 -25.36
CA ASP A 351 -12.02 7.36 -25.37
C ASP A 351 -13.17 8.33 -25.15
N ASP A 352 -14.36 7.84 -25.35
CA ASP A 352 -15.53 8.66 -25.20
C ASP A 352 -15.90 8.64 -23.66
N LYS A 353 -15.33 7.74 -22.85
CA LYS A 353 -15.86 7.23 -21.55
C LYS A 353 -17.34 6.80 -21.44
N ARG A 354 -17.97 6.10 -22.40
CA ARG A 354 -18.02 6.42 -23.83
C ARG A 354 -19.11 7.52 -24.03
N TYR A 355 -18.79 8.66 -24.68
CA TYR A 355 -19.09 10.16 -24.72
C TYR A 355 -20.08 10.87 -23.81
N LEU A 356 -20.54 10.16 -22.83
CA LEU A 356 -21.95 10.01 -22.63
C LEU A 356 -21.90 8.94 -21.47
N LEU A 357 -22.98 8.61 -20.80
CA LEU A 357 -23.16 7.21 -20.42
C LEU A 357 -24.47 6.80 -21.09
N TYR A 358 -24.48 6.49 -22.39
CA TYR A 358 -24.37 7.54 -23.41
C TYR A 358 -25.43 8.73 -23.14
N ARG A 359 -25.05 10.02 -22.85
CA ARG A 359 -25.84 11.30 -22.59
C ARG A 359 -26.40 11.40 -21.17
N PHE A 360 -25.74 10.67 -20.28
CA PHE A 360 -26.17 10.32 -18.93
C PHE A 360 -27.52 9.59 -18.89
N LEU A 361 -27.72 8.70 -19.88
CA LEU A 361 -28.94 7.99 -20.22
C LEU A 361 -29.92 8.79 -21.13
N ASN A 362 -29.45 9.85 -21.84
CA ASN A 362 -30.10 10.59 -22.97
C ASN A 362 -30.92 11.92 -22.77
N TYR A 363 -30.52 12.88 -21.89
CA TYR A 363 -30.86 14.36 -21.88
C TYR A 363 -32.19 14.84 -21.23
N GLU A 364 -32.42 16.13 -20.83
CA GLU A 364 -31.74 17.42 -21.16
C GLU A 364 -31.29 18.31 -19.97
N GLN A 365 -31.52 17.97 -18.70
CA GLN A 365 -31.04 18.83 -17.57
C GLN A 365 -30.27 18.09 -16.46
N SER A 366 -29.71 16.92 -16.73
CA SER A 366 -28.95 16.17 -15.72
C SER A 366 -27.51 16.68 -15.57
N ARG A 367 -27.15 17.16 -14.37
CA ARG A 367 -25.75 17.42 -14.00
C ARG A 367 -25.01 16.08 -13.92
N TRP A 368 -24.15 15.89 -14.91
CA TRP A 368 -23.20 14.80 -15.07
C TRP A 368 -22.45 14.44 -13.77
N PRO A 369 -22.39 13.16 -13.34
CA PRO A 369 -21.65 12.77 -12.14
C PRO A 369 -20.18 12.47 -12.38
N PHE A 370 -19.70 12.31 -13.63
CA PHE A 370 -18.29 11.92 -13.85
C PHE A 370 -17.36 13.14 -13.96
N LYS A 371 -16.21 13.13 -13.28
CA LYS A 371 -15.18 14.15 -13.55
C LYS A 371 -14.36 13.74 -14.75
N VAL A 372 -14.29 14.59 -15.77
CA VAL A 372 -13.27 14.50 -16.83
C VAL A 372 -11.92 14.81 -16.18
N PHE A 373 -11.20 13.77 -15.76
CA PHE A 373 -9.84 13.95 -15.27
C PHE A 373 -8.90 14.09 -16.47
N LYS A 374 -8.31 15.28 -16.62
CA LYS A 374 -7.02 15.38 -17.31
C LYS A 374 -6.02 14.64 -16.45
N PHE A 375 -5.49 13.53 -16.96
CA PHE A 375 -4.34 12.87 -16.38
C PHE A 375 -3.22 13.91 -16.23
N ARG A 376 -2.99 14.42 -15.02
CA ARG A 376 -1.64 14.83 -14.66
C ARG A 376 -0.93 13.52 -14.40
N GLU A 377 -0.14 13.06 -15.35
CA GLU A 377 0.98 12.18 -15.05
C GLU A 377 1.77 12.88 -13.95
N SER A 378 1.50 12.50 -12.69
CA SER A 378 2.51 12.58 -11.67
C SER A 378 3.58 11.61 -12.12
N ILE A 379 4.50 12.14 -12.92
CA ILE A 379 5.80 11.55 -13.19
C ILE A 379 6.35 11.19 -11.82
N TYR A 380 6.32 9.90 -11.50
CA TYR A 380 7.14 9.35 -10.44
C TYR A 380 8.59 9.58 -10.88
N VAL A 381 9.22 10.63 -10.36
CA VAL A 381 10.68 10.78 -10.28
C VAL A 381 11.11 10.46 -8.86
#